data_AF-A0A4P7VI11-F1
#
_entry.id   AF-A0A4P7VI11-F1
#
_cell.length_a   1.000
_cell.length_b   1.000
_cell.length_c   1.000
_cell.angle_alpha   90.00
_cell.angle_beta   90.00
_cell.angle_gamma   90.00
#
_symmetry.space_group_name_H-M   'P 1'
#
loop_
_entity.id
_entity.type
_entity.pdbx_description
1 polymer ?
#
loop_
_entity_poly.entity_id
_entity_poly.type
_entity_poly.pdbx_seq_one_letter_code
_entity_poly.pdbx_strand_id
1 'polypeptide(L)' 'MSISQEELAFRAGHHQTYIGMVERGECSISLLNAKKIADALNVKLDYLIGNDD' A
#
# COMPACT_ATOMS: atom_id res chain seq x y z
N MET A 1 -14.35 7.20 2.46
CA MET A 1 -14.39 6.84 1.02
C MET A 1 -13.43 5.70 0.81
N SER A 2 -13.87 4.63 0.13
CA SER A 2 -12.96 3.56 -0.29
C SER A 2 -12.41 3.91 -1.67
N ILE A 3 -11.11 3.75 -1.89
CA ILE A 3 -10.50 3.87 -3.23
C ILE A 3 -10.38 2.47 -3.86
N SER A 4 -10.31 2.39 -5.19
CA SER A 4 -10.07 1.13 -5.90
C SER A 4 -8.58 0.74 -5.84
N GLN A 5 -8.26 -0.54 -6.09
CA GLN A 5 -6.86 -0.99 -6.22
C GLN A 5 -6.13 -0.28 -7.36
N GLU A 6 -6.82 0.01 -8.47
CA GLU A 6 -6.27 0.76 -9.59
C GLU A 6 -5.90 2.19 -9.19
N GLU A 7 -6.78 2.87 -8.46
CA GLU A 7 -6.53 4.22 -7.94
C GLU A 7 -5.39 4.22 -6.91
N LEU A 8 -5.37 3.25 -5.99
CA LEU A 8 -4.27 3.10 -5.03
C LEU A 8 -2.93 2.86 -5.74
N ALA A 9 -2.92 1.99 -6.76
CA ALA A 9 -1.73 1.70 -7.54
C ALA A 9 -1.21 2.95 -8.25
N PHE A 10 -2.11 3.71 -8.89
CA PHE A 10 -1.76 4.99 -9.52
C PHE A 10 -1.14 5.97 -8.53
N ARG A 11 -1.77 6.17 -7.36
CA ARG A 11 -1.26 7.06 -6.30
C ARG A 11 0.08 6.62 -5.73
N ALA A 12 0.28 5.31 -5.54
CA ALA A 12 1.51 4.74 -4.97
C ALA A 12 2.64 4.57 -6.00
N GLY A 13 2.38 4.86 -7.28
CA GLY A 13 3.36 4.65 -8.36
C GLY A 13 3.65 3.16 -8.63
N HIS A 14 2.61 2.33 -8.53
CA HIS A 14 2.67 0.89 -8.73
C HIS A 14 1.71 0.44 -9.84
N HIS A 15 1.90 -0.79 -10.33
CA HIS A 15 0.92 -1.44 -11.19
C HIS A 15 -0.20 -2.02 -10.34
N GLN A 16 -1.45 -2.01 -10.82
CA GLN A 16 -2.60 -2.57 -10.11
C GLN A 16 -2.39 -4.01 -9.61
N THR A 17 -1.69 -4.84 -10.41
CA THR A 17 -1.38 -6.22 -10.03
C THR A 17 -0.44 -6.30 -8.83
N TYR A 18 0.47 -5.33 -8.68
CA TYR A 18 1.36 -5.25 -7.52
C TYR A 18 0.56 -5.01 -6.23
N ILE A 19 -0.36 -4.05 -6.23
CA ILE A 19 -1.25 -3.79 -5.09
C ILE A 19 -2.06 -5.04 -4.74
N GLY A 20 -2.65 -5.71 -5.74
CA GLY A 20 -3.39 -6.95 -5.52
C GLY A 20 -2.53 -8.07 -4.92
N MET A 21 -1.28 -8.24 -5.37
CA MET A 21 -0.36 -9.22 -4.79
C MET A 21 0.01 -8.89 -3.34
N VAL A 22 0.22 -7.61 -3.01
CA VAL A 22 0.51 -7.14 -1.65
C VAL A 22 -0.67 -7.44 -0.72
N GLU A 23 -1.90 -7.11 -1.11
CA GLU A 23 -3.10 -7.35 -0.29
C GLU A 23 -3.36 -8.84 -0.04
N ARG A 24 -3.02 -9.71 -1.00
CA ARG A 24 -3.16 -11.17 -0.88
C ARG A 24 -1.96 -11.85 -0.21
N GLY A 25 -0.89 -11.11 0.10
CA GLY A 25 0.34 -11.66 0.67
C GLY A 25 1.12 -12.56 -0.31
N GLU A 26 0.92 -12.40 -1.62
CA GLU A 26 1.58 -13.19 -2.67
C GLU A 26 2.99 -12.68 -3.01
N CYS A 27 3.36 -11.49 -2.53
CA CYS A 27 4.69 -10.94 -2.72
C CYS A 27 5.25 -10.34 -1.43
N SER A 28 6.58 -10.36 -1.29
CA SER A 28 7.27 -9.63 -0.23
C SER A 28 7.35 -8.15 -0.60
N ILE A 29 6.95 -7.29 0.33
CA ILE A 29 7.00 -5.83 0.18
C ILE A 29 8.26 -5.26 0.85
N SER A 30 8.94 -4.34 0.18
CA SER A 30 10.03 -3.57 0.79
C SER A 30 9.48 -2.43 1.64
N LEU A 31 10.24 -1.98 2.65
CA LEU A 31 9.85 -0.84 3.48
C LEU A 31 9.59 0.42 2.65
N LEU A 32 10.35 0.63 1.57
CA LEU A 32 10.18 1.74 0.65
C LEU A 32 8.82 1.69 -0.06
N ASN A 33 8.39 0.52 -0.53
CA ASN A 33 7.10 0.38 -1.21
C ASN A 33 5.93 0.43 -0.22
N ALA A 34 6.10 -0.14 0.98
CA ALA A 34 5.11 0.00 2.05
C ALA A 34 4.90 1.49 2.41
N LYS A 35 5.98 2.28 2.46
CA LYS A 35 5.90 3.74 2.63
C LYS A 35 5.12 4.43 1.52
N LYS A 36 5.37 4.08 0.25
CA LYS A 36 4.61 4.64 -0.89
C LYS A 36 3.11 4.35 -0.80
N ILE A 37 2.75 3.14 -0.37
CA ILE A 37 1.35 2.75 -0.15
C ILE A 37 0.75 3.54 1.01
N ALA A 38 1.48 3.73 2.12
CA ALA A 38 1.05 4.54 3.26
C ALA A 38 0.81 6.00 2.85
N ASP A 39 1.77 6.60 2.13
CA ASP A 39 1.68 7.96 1.61
C ASP A 39 0.45 8.12 0.68
N ALA A 40 0.21 7.14 -0.20
CA ALA A 40 -0.95 7.12 -1.11
C ALA A 40 -2.31 6.97 -0.40
N LEU A 41 -2.32 6.28 0.74
CA LEU A 41 -3.48 6.13 1.64
C LEU A 41 -3.62 7.29 2.63
N ASN A 42 -2.66 8.22 2.67
CA ASN A 42 -2.57 9.31 3.62
C ASN A 42 -2.59 8.83 5.09
N VAL A 43 -1.85 7.76 5.36
CA VAL A 43 -1.64 7.18 6.70
C VAL A 43 -0.14 7.10 7.00
N LYS A 44 0.22 6.93 8.28
CA LYS A 44 1.60 6.65 8.65
C LYS A 44 1.97 5.21 8.25
N LEU A 45 3.25 4.97 7.98
CA LEU A 45 3.74 3.62 7.73
C LEU A 45 3.48 2.68 8.92
N ASP A 46 3.60 3.21 10.13
CA ASP A 46 3.42 2.48 11.40
C ASP A 46 2.02 1.85 11.51
N TYR A 47 1.01 2.55 10.98
CA TYR A 47 -0.37 2.05 10.88
C TYR A 47 -0.47 0.79 10.00
N LEU A 48 0.30 0.72 8.90
CA LEU A 48 0.28 -0.45 8.02
C LEU A 48 0.96 -1.69 8.64
N ILE A 49 1.88 -1.49 9.58
CA ILE A 49 2.61 -2.57 10.24
C ILE A 49 2.00 -2.96 11.60
N GLY A 50 0.85 -2.39 11.97
CA GLY A 50 0.12 -2.72 13.19
C GLY A 50 0.69 -2.10 14.47
N ASN A 51 1.51 -1.06 14.35
CA ASN A 51 1.94 -0.24 15.48
C ASN A 51 0.98 0.94 15.61
N ASP A 52 -0.18 0.69 16.25
CA ASP A 52 -1.16 1.71 16.62
C ASP A 52 -0.81 2.29 18.00
N ASP A 53 0.05 3.30 18.04
CA ASP A 53 0.20 4.24 19.17
C ASP A 53 -0.31 5.64 18.78
#